data_AF-A0A0G0CA06-F1
#
_entry.id   AF-A0A0G0CA06-F1
#
_cell.length_a   1.000
_cell.length_b   1.000
_cell.length_c   1.000
_cell.angle_alpha   90.00
_cell.angle_beta   90.00
_cell.angle_gamma   90.00
#
_symmetry.space_group_name_H-M   'P 1'
#
loop_
_entity.id
_entity.type
_entity.pdbx_description
1 polymer ?
#
loop_
_entity_poly.entity_id
_entity_poly.type
_entity_poly.pdbx_seq_one_letter_code
_entity_poly.pdbx_strand_id
1 'polypeptide(L)'
;MKDLYSFSKDEKEHNEFYEKSKEAYKNIFKRVGIGHLTYITFASGGSFSKFSHEFQTVSATGEDTIYINEENNVAVNKEVCDDEVISSLGLEKNKLVEKKAVEVGNIFTLGTRFSDALDLTYQTEKGDKKPVFMGSYGIGPARLMGAVVEVLADDKGIIWPESIAPFKVHLLSLGEEENVKKQAEYVYDTLMKKNIEVLFDDRKGISPGEKFAEADLLGMPYRVVISARSMKDNGIEIKKRNEEKGQSVSLEELLKLLASNH
;
A
#
# COMPACT_ATOMS: atom_id res chain seq x y z
N MET A 1 8.85 1.25 12.69
CA MET A 1 9.46 1.78 11.45
C MET A 1 10.24 0.65 10.80
N LYS A 2 10.25 0.55 9.46
CA LYS A 2 11.23 -0.27 8.75
C LYS A 2 12.36 0.65 8.36
N ASP A 3 13.55 0.41 8.92
CA ASP A 3 14.75 1.20 8.65
C ASP A 3 15.81 0.29 8.05
N LEU A 4 16.47 0.76 6.99
CA LEU A 4 17.55 0.05 6.31
C LEU A 4 18.68 1.05 6.15
N TYR A 5 19.91 0.55 6.31
CA TYR A 5 21.12 1.33 6.12
C TYR A 5 22.00 0.61 5.09
N SER A 6 22.51 1.37 4.12
CA SER A 6 23.48 0.87 3.13
C SER A 6 24.87 1.37 3.48
N PHE A 7 25.87 0.56 3.11
CA PHE A 7 27.29 0.83 3.31
C PHE A 7 27.98 0.53 1.97
N SER A 8 28.54 1.56 1.36
CA SER A 8 29.13 1.53 0.02
C SER A 8 30.58 2.00 0.06
N LYS A 9 31.40 1.49 -0.85
CA LYS A 9 32.81 1.89 -0.98
C LYS A 9 32.93 3.35 -1.40
N ASP A 10 32.02 3.79 -2.28
CA ASP A 10 32.02 5.14 -2.82
C ASP A 10 30.59 5.59 -3.17
N GLU A 11 30.49 6.85 -3.60
CA GLU A 11 29.23 7.47 -4.01
C GLU A 11 28.59 6.76 -5.21
N LYS A 12 29.40 6.19 -6.12
CA LYS A 12 28.88 5.51 -7.30
C LYS A 12 28.12 4.24 -6.89
N GLU A 13 28.73 3.40 -6.08
CA GLU A 13 28.08 2.19 -5.56
C GLU A 13 26.85 2.53 -4.70
N HIS A 14 26.91 3.61 -3.92
CA HIS A 14 25.73 4.11 -3.19
C HIS A 14 24.60 4.50 -4.14
N ASN A 15 24.88 5.28 -5.18
CA ASN A 15 23.88 5.73 -6.14
C ASN A 15 23.22 4.54 -6.87
N GLU A 16 24.00 3.51 -7.22
CA GLU A 16 23.46 2.26 -7.79
C GLU A 16 22.49 1.55 -6.84
N PHE A 17 22.79 1.50 -5.54
CA PHE A 17 21.89 0.92 -4.54
C PHE A 17 20.68 1.82 -4.24
N TYR A 18 20.87 3.14 -4.26
CA TYR A 18 19.85 4.14 -4.01
C TYR A 18 18.75 4.10 -5.09
N GLU A 19 19.11 4.00 -6.37
CA GLU A 19 18.15 3.83 -7.46
C GLU A 19 17.41 2.49 -7.40
N LYS A 20 18.09 1.38 -7.05
CA LYS A 20 17.43 0.09 -6.80
C LYS A 20 16.43 0.19 -5.64
N SER A 21 16.77 0.97 -4.61
CA SER A 21 15.90 1.20 -3.46
C SER A 21 14.66 2.01 -3.86
N LYS A 22 14.78 3.01 -4.75
CA LYS A 22 13.62 3.72 -5.30
C LYS A 22 12.63 2.78 -5.98
N GLU A 23 13.13 1.90 -6.85
CA GLU A 23 12.30 0.93 -7.54
C GLU A 23 11.67 -0.10 -6.59
N ALA A 24 12.41 -0.55 -5.57
CA ALA A 24 11.85 -1.41 -4.53
C ALA A 24 10.69 -0.73 -3.78
N TYR A 25 10.82 0.56 -3.45
CA TYR A 25 9.78 1.32 -2.77
C TYR A 25 8.55 1.53 -3.66
N LYS A 26 8.73 1.92 -4.93
CA LYS A 26 7.63 1.98 -5.91
C LYS A 26 6.87 0.66 -5.99
N ASN A 27 7.59 -0.47 -6.03
CA ASN A 27 6.99 -1.80 -6.06
C ASN A 27 6.23 -2.12 -4.77
N ILE A 28 6.73 -1.71 -3.61
CA ILE A 28 6.02 -1.85 -2.33
C ILE A 28 4.70 -1.06 -2.39
N PHE A 29 4.74 0.22 -2.75
CA PHE A 29 3.52 1.05 -2.80
C PHE A 29 2.52 0.58 -3.86
N LYS A 30 3.00 0.05 -4.99
CA LYS A 30 2.15 -0.64 -5.98
C LYS A 30 1.48 -1.88 -5.38
N ARG A 31 2.24 -2.72 -4.68
CA ARG A 31 1.72 -3.95 -4.06
C ARG A 31 0.70 -3.68 -2.97
N VAL A 32 0.87 -2.64 -2.16
CA VAL A 32 -0.10 -2.26 -1.12
C VAL A 32 -1.27 -1.41 -1.67
N GLY A 33 -1.37 -1.23 -2.99
CA GLY A 33 -2.56 -0.66 -3.65
C GLY A 33 -2.53 0.85 -3.92
N ILE A 34 -1.60 1.61 -3.33
CA ILE A 34 -1.59 3.10 -3.43
C ILE A 34 -0.51 3.65 -4.36
N GLY A 35 0.22 2.81 -5.08
CA GLY A 35 1.34 3.23 -5.94
C GLY A 35 0.94 4.21 -7.05
N HIS A 36 -0.31 4.17 -7.51
CA HIS A 36 -0.85 5.11 -8.50
C HIS A 36 -1.17 6.50 -7.92
N LEU A 37 -1.15 6.64 -6.59
CA LEU A 37 -1.34 7.90 -5.87
C LEU A 37 -0.04 8.38 -5.20
N THR A 38 1.06 7.63 -5.34
CA THR A 38 2.31 7.87 -4.60
C THR A 38 3.40 8.35 -5.53
N TYR A 39 3.93 9.54 -5.26
CA TYR A 39 4.92 10.22 -6.08
C TYR A 39 6.27 10.25 -5.38
N ILE A 40 7.33 10.03 -6.16
CA ILE A 40 8.67 10.37 -5.71
C ILE A 40 8.78 11.89 -5.66
N THR A 41 9.14 12.40 -4.50
CA THR A 41 9.11 13.81 -4.18
C THR A 41 10.50 14.28 -3.77
N PHE A 42 11.03 15.27 -4.48
CA PHE A 42 12.25 15.96 -4.07
C PHE A 42 11.96 16.75 -2.79
N ALA A 43 12.67 16.41 -1.73
CA ALA A 43 12.54 17.03 -0.42
C ALA A 43 13.91 17.44 0.12
N SER A 44 13.94 18.12 1.26
CA SER A 44 15.19 18.54 1.89
C SER A 44 16.08 17.34 2.20
N GLY A 45 17.33 17.39 1.76
CA GLY A 45 18.36 16.42 2.20
C GLY A 45 18.90 16.72 3.61
N GLY A 46 18.30 17.70 4.29
CA GLY A 46 18.73 18.17 5.61
C GLY A 46 20.17 18.64 5.57
N SER A 47 20.98 18.13 6.50
CA SER A 47 22.41 18.44 6.59
C SER A 47 23.30 17.36 5.96
N PHE A 48 22.73 16.48 5.13
CA PHE A 48 23.44 15.34 4.54
C PHE A 48 23.65 15.50 3.02
N SER A 49 22.64 15.95 2.31
CA SER A 49 22.64 16.12 0.86
C SER A 49 21.80 17.32 0.44
N LYS A 50 21.89 17.73 -0.83
CA LYS A 50 20.99 18.77 -1.38
C LYS A 50 19.53 18.31 -1.29
N PHE A 51 19.26 17.09 -1.73
CA PHE A 51 17.92 16.51 -1.73
C PHE A 51 17.91 15.12 -1.10
N SER A 52 16.76 14.79 -0.52
CA SER A 52 16.30 13.43 -0.26
C SER A 52 15.15 13.10 -1.24
N HIS A 53 14.68 11.86 -1.22
CA HIS A 53 13.47 11.49 -1.95
C HIS A 53 12.44 10.92 -0.98
N GLU A 54 11.37 11.68 -0.80
CA GLU A 54 10.17 11.24 -0.12
C GLU A 54 9.25 10.49 -1.07
N PHE A 55 8.45 9.58 -0.53
CA PHE A 55 7.36 8.92 -1.20
C PHE A 55 6.06 9.47 -0.62
N GLN A 56 5.42 10.34 -1.39
CA GLN A 56 4.28 11.14 -0.94
C GLN A 56 3.01 10.63 -1.61
N THR A 57 2.07 10.11 -0.81
CA THR A 57 0.76 9.65 -1.29
C THR A 57 -0.23 10.82 -1.25
N VAL A 58 -0.81 11.17 -2.40
CA VAL A 58 -1.80 12.25 -2.49
C VAL A 58 -3.01 11.92 -1.61
N SER A 59 -3.33 12.81 -0.68
CA SER A 59 -4.46 12.70 0.23
C SER A 59 -4.95 14.09 0.63
N ALA A 60 -6.27 14.28 0.72
CA ALA A 60 -6.88 15.55 1.10
C ALA A 60 -6.52 15.99 2.53
N THR A 61 -6.27 15.03 3.42
CA THR A 61 -5.89 15.25 4.82
C THR A 61 -4.38 15.25 5.05
N GLY A 62 -3.59 15.19 3.97
CA GLY A 62 -2.14 15.17 4.02
C GLY A 62 -1.54 16.39 4.74
N GLU A 63 -0.53 16.13 5.56
CA GLU A 63 0.22 17.16 6.30
C GLU A 63 1.09 17.99 5.34
N ASP A 64 1.66 17.33 4.34
CA ASP A 64 2.57 17.94 3.38
C ASP A 64 1.84 18.61 2.22
N THR A 65 2.51 19.59 1.63
CA THR A 65 2.09 20.22 0.38
C THR A 65 3.15 19.96 -0.66
N ILE A 66 2.77 19.31 -1.76
CA ILE A 66 3.67 18.94 -2.85
C ILE A 66 3.21 19.56 -4.17
N TYR A 67 4.16 19.81 -5.05
CA TYR A 67 3.95 20.32 -6.40
C TYR A 67 4.25 19.21 -7.40
N ILE A 68 3.22 18.65 -8.00
CA ILE A 68 3.32 17.47 -8.89
C ILE A 68 3.48 17.93 -10.34
N ASN A 69 4.46 17.35 -11.03
CA ASN A 69 4.50 17.36 -12.49
C ASN A 69 4.00 16.01 -13.00
N GLU A 70 2.78 15.98 -13.54
CA GLU A 70 2.14 14.74 -13.99
C GLU A 70 2.83 14.12 -15.21
N GLU A 71 3.41 14.95 -16.11
CA GLU A 71 4.13 14.49 -17.31
C GLU A 71 5.35 13.64 -16.95
N ASN A 72 6.08 14.06 -15.91
CA ASN A 72 7.32 13.43 -15.47
C ASN A 72 7.14 12.45 -14.30
N ASN A 73 5.92 12.36 -13.74
CA ASN A 73 5.59 11.55 -12.57
C ASN A 73 6.54 11.79 -11.37
N VAL A 74 6.88 13.06 -11.13
CA VAL A 74 7.70 13.52 -10.01
C VAL A 74 6.99 14.66 -9.29
N ALA A 75 7.33 14.86 -8.02
CA ALA A 75 6.86 15.99 -7.25
C ALA A 75 8.01 16.71 -6.54
N VAL A 76 7.75 17.93 -6.09
CA VAL A 76 8.68 18.72 -5.26
C VAL A 76 7.94 19.12 -3.99
N ASN A 77 8.53 18.84 -2.83
CA ASN A 77 7.97 19.27 -1.55
C ASN A 77 8.04 20.80 -1.47
N LYS A 78 6.96 21.43 -0.99
CA LYS A 78 6.85 22.89 -0.85
C LYS A 78 8.04 23.51 -0.12
N GLU A 79 8.65 22.79 0.82
CA GLU A 79 9.80 23.29 1.60
C GLU A 79 11.05 23.59 0.73
N VAL A 80 11.22 22.91 -0.40
CA VAL A 80 12.35 23.11 -1.34
C VAL A 80 11.88 23.63 -2.70
N CYS A 81 10.60 24.00 -2.86
CA CYS A 81 10.03 24.38 -4.15
C CYS A 81 10.30 25.87 -4.45
N ASP A 82 11.53 26.19 -4.83
CA ASP A 82 11.92 27.50 -5.35
C ASP A 82 12.27 27.47 -6.85
N ASP A 83 12.43 28.63 -7.47
CA ASP A 83 12.66 28.76 -8.90
C ASP A 83 14.01 28.14 -9.33
N GLU A 84 15.01 28.11 -8.44
CA GLU A 84 16.31 27.47 -8.72
C GLU A 84 16.16 25.94 -8.75
N VAL A 85 15.44 25.37 -7.79
CA VAL A 85 15.16 23.94 -7.72
C VAL A 85 14.35 23.50 -8.92
N ILE A 86 13.24 24.19 -9.22
CA ILE A 86 12.39 23.91 -10.40
C ILE A 86 13.24 23.91 -11.68
N SER A 87 14.07 24.94 -11.87
CA SER A 87 14.95 25.03 -13.05
C SER A 87 16.01 23.92 -13.06
N SER A 88 16.60 23.57 -11.92
CA SER A 88 17.64 22.54 -11.83
C SER A 88 17.11 21.12 -12.12
N LEU A 89 15.82 20.90 -11.87
CA LEU A 89 15.12 19.66 -12.16
C LEU A 89 14.53 19.62 -13.59
N GLY A 90 14.68 20.71 -14.37
CA GLY A 90 14.11 20.81 -15.71
C GLY A 90 12.58 20.84 -15.72
N LEU A 91 11.96 21.32 -14.63
CA LEU A 91 10.51 21.41 -14.49
C LEU A 91 10.01 22.79 -14.90
N GLU A 92 8.75 22.87 -15.34
CA GLU A 92 8.08 24.13 -15.66
C GLU A 92 7.04 24.46 -14.59
N LYS A 93 7.15 25.63 -13.96
CA LYS A 93 6.31 26.04 -12.82
C LYS A 93 4.80 26.05 -13.15
N ASN A 94 4.43 26.43 -14.36
CA ASN A 94 3.05 26.45 -14.84
C ASN A 94 2.46 25.04 -15.09
N LYS A 95 3.29 24.00 -15.10
CA LYS A 95 2.88 22.59 -15.20
C LYS A 95 2.80 21.88 -13.84
N LEU A 96 3.08 22.59 -12.75
CA LEU A 96 3.04 22.04 -11.40
C LEU A 96 1.64 22.17 -10.81
N VAL A 97 1.11 21.05 -10.29
CA VAL A 97 -0.18 21.00 -9.60
C VAL A 97 0.05 20.83 -8.11
N GLU A 98 -0.46 21.78 -7.32
CA GLU A 98 -0.40 21.69 -5.86
C GLU A 98 -1.36 20.62 -5.33
N LYS A 99 -0.87 19.75 -4.46
CA LYS A 99 -1.66 18.73 -3.76
C LYS A 99 -1.23 18.62 -2.30
N LYS A 100 -2.18 18.20 -1.46
CA LYS A 100 -1.89 17.67 -0.12
C LYS A 100 -1.45 16.21 -0.22
N ALA A 101 -0.51 15.81 0.64
CA ALA A 101 0.04 14.46 0.62
C ALA A 101 0.51 13.98 2.01
N VAL A 102 0.61 12.66 2.15
CA VAL A 102 1.15 11.98 3.33
C VAL A 102 2.46 11.29 2.94
N GLU A 103 3.53 11.59 3.67
CA GLU A 103 4.81 10.91 3.53
C GLU A 103 4.70 9.46 4.04
N VAL A 104 4.79 8.51 3.12
CA VAL A 104 4.73 7.06 3.43
C VAL A 104 6.10 6.39 3.44
N GLY A 105 7.16 7.09 3.04
CA GLY A 105 8.54 6.67 3.17
C GLY A 105 9.52 7.74 2.71
N ASN A 106 10.79 7.59 3.08
CA ASN A 106 11.86 8.51 2.72
C ASN A 106 13.20 7.77 2.58
N ILE A 107 14.00 8.21 1.62
CA ILE A 107 15.33 7.67 1.36
C ILE A 107 16.38 8.79 1.31
N PHE A 108 17.45 8.65 2.09
CA PHE A 108 18.49 9.66 2.25
C PHE A 108 19.85 9.15 1.79
N THR A 109 20.58 10.04 1.11
CA THR A 109 22.03 9.95 0.98
C THR A 109 22.65 10.57 2.22
N LEU A 110 23.34 9.77 3.04
CA LEU A 110 24.00 10.26 4.26
C LEU A 110 25.46 10.68 4.02
N GLY A 111 26.04 10.24 2.91
CA GLY A 111 27.45 10.48 2.59
C GLY A 111 28.37 9.82 3.60
N THR A 112 29.46 10.50 3.96
CA THR A 112 30.43 10.02 4.95
C THR A 112 30.21 10.60 6.34
N ARG A 113 29.16 11.41 6.56
CA ARG A 113 29.02 12.18 7.79
C ARG A 113 29.07 11.33 9.06
N PHE A 114 28.37 10.19 9.07
CA PHE A 114 28.37 9.28 10.22
C PHE A 114 29.63 8.43 10.28
N SER A 115 30.16 8.00 9.14
CA SER A 115 31.38 7.19 9.11
C SER A 115 32.61 7.98 9.54
N ASP A 116 32.71 9.25 9.15
CA ASP A 116 33.76 10.17 9.60
C ASP A 116 33.69 10.38 11.12
N ALA A 117 32.49 10.56 11.68
CA ALA A 117 32.31 10.77 13.11
C ALA A 117 32.61 9.53 13.97
N LEU A 118 32.44 8.33 13.40
CA LEU A 118 32.61 7.05 14.08
C LEU A 118 33.93 6.35 13.76
N ASP A 119 34.79 6.95 12.93
CA ASP A 119 35.98 6.33 12.34
C ASP A 119 35.69 4.98 11.62
N LEU A 120 34.52 4.90 10.99
CA LEU A 120 34.10 3.73 10.19
C LEU A 120 34.76 3.80 8.81
N THR A 121 35.89 3.11 8.68
CA THR A 121 36.68 3.07 7.44
C THR A 121 36.80 1.66 6.88
N TYR A 122 37.09 1.56 5.58
CA TYR A 122 37.48 0.32 4.92
C TYR A 122 38.83 0.49 4.21
N GLN A 123 39.53 -0.63 4.00
CA GLN A 123 40.78 -0.63 3.25
C GLN A 123 40.50 -0.86 1.75
N THR A 124 40.99 0.05 0.92
CA THR A 124 40.92 -0.09 -0.53
C THR A 124 41.91 -1.14 -1.04
N GLU A 125 41.76 -1.55 -2.30
CA GLU A 125 42.71 -2.46 -2.98
C GLU A 125 44.15 -1.95 -2.99
N LYS A 126 44.36 -0.62 -2.87
CA LYS A 126 45.68 0.02 -2.79
C LYS A 126 46.24 0.11 -1.38
N GLY A 127 45.48 -0.32 -0.37
CA GLY A 127 45.87 -0.26 1.04
C GLY A 127 45.46 1.02 1.78
N ASP A 128 44.95 2.03 1.07
CA ASP A 128 44.47 3.29 1.67
C ASP A 128 43.20 3.05 2.49
N LYS A 129 43.06 3.77 3.62
CA LYS A 129 41.81 3.82 4.39
C LYS A 129 40.89 4.89 3.83
N LYS A 130 39.62 4.54 3.59
CA LYS A 130 38.57 5.47 3.18
C LYS A 130 37.36 5.35 4.10
N PRO A 131 36.65 6.45 4.40
CA PRO A 131 35.39 6.39 5.12
C PRO A 131 34.34 5.65 4.27
N VAL A 132 33.46 4.92 4.95
CA VAL A 132 32.35 4.21 4.28
C VAL A 132 31.27 5.21 3.87
N PHE A 133 30.78 5.13 2.64
CA PHE A 133 29.68 5.95 2.17
C PHE A 133 28.34 5.33 2.60
N MET A 134 27.41 6.12 3.13
CA MET A 134 26.19 5.61 3.78
C MET A 134 24.90 6.16 3.16
N GLY A 135 23.85 5.35 3.25
CA GLY A 135 22.45 5.74 2.97
C GLY A 135 21.49 5.21 4.02
N SER A 136 20.32 5.83 4.14
CA SER A 136 19.22 5.33 4.97
C SER A 136 17.90 5.32 4.20
N TYR A 137 17.04 4.36 4.53
CA TYR A 137 15.81 4.08 3.79
C TYR A 137 14.72 3.68 4.78
N GLY A 138 13.71 4.54 4.93
CA GLY A 138 12.63 4.41 5.92
C GLY A 138 11.25 4.21 5.28
N ILE A 139 10.48 3.24 5.78
CA ILE A 139 9.03 3.13 5.56
C ILE A 139 8.36 3.04 6.91
N GLY A 140 7.30 3.80 7.15
CA GLY A 140 6.48 3.70 8.36
C GLY A 140 5.29 2.77 8.13
N PRO A 141 5.33 1.47 8.52
CA PRO A 141 4.27 0.54 8.14
C PRO A 141 2.91 0.89 8.77
N ALA A 142 2.92 1.42 10.00
CA ALA A 142 1.71 1.89 10.67
C ALA A 142 1.10 3.12 9.97
N ARG A 143 1.94 4.09 9.59
CA ARG A 143 1.49 5.26 8.81
C ARG A 143 0.99 4.85 7.43
N LEU A 144 1.69 3.93 6.78
CA LEU A 144 1.30 3.39 5.48
C LEU A 144 -0.08 2.73 5.55
N MET A 145 -0.37 1.96 6.60
CA MET A 145 -1.71 1.38 6.81
C MET A 145 -2.77 2.47 6.94
N GLY A 146 -2.50 3.53 7.70
CA GLY A 146 -3.40 4.68 7.82
C GLY A 146 -3.61 5.39 6.48
N ALA A 147 -2.55 5.62 5.71
CA ALA A 147 -2.61 6.24 4.39
C ALA A 147 -3.42 5.39 3.38
N VAL A 148 -3.31 4.07 3.42
CA VAL A 148 -4.14 3.16 2.63
C VAL A 148 -5.62 3.36 2.95
N VAL A 149 -6.00 3.33 4.23
CA VAL A 149 -7.40 3.50 4.64
C VAL A 149 -7.92 4.87 4.25
N GLU A 150 -7.12 5.91 4.43
CA GLU A 150 -7.48 7.29 4.10
C GLU A 150 -7.82 7.46 2.61
N VAL A 151 -7.03 6.87 1.72
CA VAL A 151 -7.22 7.05 0.27
C VAL A 151 -8.09 5.96 -0.38
N LEU A 152 -8.31 4.83 0.31
CA LEU A 152 -9.10 3.70 -0.16
C LEU A 152 -10.27 3.39 0.80
N ALA A 153 -11.20 4.34 0.89
CA ALA A 153 -12.45 4.21 1.63
C ALA A 153 -13.59 4.89 0.88
N ASP A 154 -14.83 4.53 1.24
CA ASP A 154 -16.05 5.22 0.84
C ASP A 154 -16.91 5.54 2.07
N ASP A 155 -18.09 6.12 1.86
CA ASP A 155 -19.02 6.50 2.94
C ASP A 155 -19.49 5.32 3.82
N LYS A 156 -19.25 4.07 3.40
CA LYS A 156 -19.62 2.86 4.12
C LYS A 156 -18.45 2.25 4.88
N GLY A 157 -17.22 2.60 4.56
CA GLY A 157 -16.02 2.15 5.26
C GLY A 157 -14.85 1.81 4.35
N ILE A 158 -14.00 0.90 4.81
CA ILE A 158 -12.70 0.63 4.20
C ILE A 158 -12.86 -0.15 2.90
N ILE A 159 -11.93 0.03 1.95
CA ILE A 159 -11.79 -0.78 0.74
C ILE A 159 -10.35 -1.33 0.71
N TRP A 160 -10.13 -2.50 1.31
CA TRP A 160 -8.80 -3.08 1.36
C TRP A 160 -8.32 -3.58 -0.02
N PRO A 161 -7.08 -3.27 -0.41
CA PRO A 161 -6.38 -4.03 -1.44
C PRO A 161 -6.21 -5.49 -1.02
N GLU A 162 -6.43 -6.43 -1.94
CA GLU A 162 -6.34 -7.87 -1.65
C GLU A 162 -5.03 -8.31 -0.99
N SER A 163 -3.92 -7.65 -1.33
CA SER A 163 -2.58 -7.97 -0.86
C SER A 163 -2.32 -7.68 0.62
N ILE A 164 -3.16 -6.85 1.25
CA ILE A 164 -3.00 -6.40 2.64
C ILE A 164 -4.31 -6.48 3.44
N ALA A 165 -5.39 -6.98 2.84
CA ALA A 165 -6.63 -7.23 3.54
C ALA A 165 -6.41 -8.28 4.64
N PRO A 166 -7.03 -8.14 5.84
CA PRO A 166 -6.87 -9.12 6.91
C PRO A 166 -7.53 -10.46 6.59
N PHE A 167 -8.56 -10.45 5.73
CA PHE A 167 -9.13 -11.65 5.09
C PHE A 167 -9.47 -11.31 3.65
N LYS A 168 -9.34 -12.28 2.74
CA LYS A 168 -9.73 -12.10 1.33
C LYS A 168 -11.26 -12.05 1.18
N VAL A 169 -11.97 -12.88 1.97
CA VAL A 169 -13.41 -13.08 1.87
C VAL A 169 -14.09 -12.80 3.21
N HIS A 170 -15.19 -12.04 3.18
CA HIS A 170 -16.17 -11.99 4.27
C HIS A 170 -17.39 -12.83 3.87
N LEU A 171 -17.53 -14.01 4.49
CA LEU A 171 -18.61 -14.96 4.26
C LEU A 171 -19.77 -14.69 5.22
N LEU A 172 -20.95 -14.38 4.70
CA LEU A 172 -22.16 -14.13 5.47
C LEU A 172 -23.14 -15.29 5.34
N SER A 173 -23.52 -15.87 6.48
CA SER A 173 -24.67 -16.78 6.56
C SER A 173 -25.93 -15.97 6.91
N LEU A 174 -26.92 -15.96 6.00
CA LEU A 174 -28.17 -15.23 6.13
C LEU A 174 -29.37 -16.17 6.25
N GLY A 175 -29.90 -16.27 7.46
CA GLY A 175 -31.02 -17.15 7.79
C GLY A 175 -30.68 -18.03 8.99
N GLU A 176 -31.71 -18.48 9.70
CA GLU A 176 -31.56 -19.38 10.84
C GLU A 176 -31.75 -20.84 10.44
N GLU A 177 -32.14 -21.11 9.18
CA GLU A 177 -32.41 -22.46 8.70
C GLU A 177 -31.14 -23.33 8.70
N GLU A 178 -31.29 -24.57 9.15
CA GLU A 178 -30.18 -25.52 9.30
C GLU A 178 -29.47 -25.83 7.98
N ASN A 179 -30.21 -25.81 6.85
CA ASN A 179 -29.62 -26.02 5.52
C ASN A 179 -28.73 -24.85 5.09
N VAL A 180 -29.09 -23.60 5.42
CA VAL A 180 -28.26 -22.41 5.14
C VAL A 180 -26.96 -22.50 5.91
N LYS A 181 -27.02 -22.83 7.20
CA LYS A 181 -25.84 -22.98 8.08
C LYS A 181 -24.89 -24.04 7.57
N LYS A 182 -25.39 -25.25 7.28
CA LYS A 182 -24.58 -26.34 6.70
C LYS A 182 -23.94 -25.97 5.38
N GLN A 183 -24.65 -25.24 4.52
CA GLN A 183 -24.09 -24.79 3.25
C GLN A 183 -23.00 -23.73 3.45
N ALA A 184 -23.18 -22.80 4.38
CA ALA A 184 -22.17 -21.80 4.71
C ALA A 184 -20.90 -22.44 5.29
N GLU A 185 -21.04 -23.39 6.23
CA GLU A 185 -19.93 -24.18 6.77
C GLU A 185 -19.21 -24.98 5.68
N TYR A 186 -19.95 -25.62 4.77
CA TYR A 186 -19.36 -26.34 3.64
C TYR A 186 -18.55 -25.43 2.70
N VAL A 187 -19.07 -24.23 2.40
CA VAL A 187 -18.36 -23.23 1.60
C VAL A 187 -17.12 -22.74 2.33
N TYR A 188 -17.24 -22.41 3.63
CA TYR A 188 -16.11 -22.00 4.47
C TYR A 188 -14.99 -23.05 4.45
N ASP A 189 -15.30 -24.30 4.77
CA ASP A 189 -14.34 -25.41 4.79
C ASP A 189 -13.68 -25.61 3.42
N THR A 190 -14.43 -25.43 2.34
CA THR A 190 -13.92 -25.57 0.97
C THR A 190 -12.93 -24.45 0.63
N LEU A 191 -13.24 -23.21 1.00
CA LEU A 191 -12.34 -22.06 0.80
C LEU A 191 -11.07 -22.20 1.65
N MET A 192 -11.21 -22.57 2.92
CA MET A 192 -10.08 -22.81 3.82
C MET A 192 -9.15 -23.92 3.31
N LYS A 193 -9.70 -25.03 2.78
CA LYS A 193 -8.91 -26.10 2.13
C LYS A 193 -8.15 -25.65 0.88
N LYS A 194 -8.51 -24.49 0.30
CA LYS A 194 -7.83 -23.86 -0.82
C LYS A 194 -6.89 -22.72 -0.39
N ASN A 195 -6.60 -22.59 0.92
CA ASN A 195 -5.80 -21.51 1.51
C ASN A 195 -6.35 -20.12 1.20
N ILE A 196 -7.67 -19.98 1.08
CA ILE A 196 -8.33 -18.68 0.98
C ILE A 196 -8.68 -18.24 2.40
N GLU A 197 -8.23 -17.05 2.80
CA GLU A 197 -8.52 -16.48 4.11
C GLU A 197 -9.97 -15.96 4.15
N VAL A 198 -10.75 -16.49 5.09
CA VAL A 198 -12.19 -16.19 5.22
C VAL A 198 -12.51 -15.69 6.62
N LEU A 199 -13.12 -14.51 6.71
CA LEU A 199 -13.85 -14.06 7.88
C LEU A 199 -15.28 -14.59 7.76
N PHE A 200 -15.66 -15.53 8.62
CA PHE A 200 -16.99 -16.13 8.62
C PHE A 200 -17.89 -15.46 9.66
N ASP A 201 -18.96 -14.81 9.19
CA ASP A 201 -20.01 -14.24 10.03
C ASP A 201 -21.18 -15.22 10.20
N ASP A 202 -21.00 -16.11 11.18
CA ASP A 202 -21.96 -17.12 11.63
C ASP A 202 -22.84 -16.66 12.80
N ARG A 203 -22.75 -15.37 13.18
CA ARG A 203 -23.51 -14.81 14.31
C ARG A 203 -25.01 -15.00 14.12
N LYS A 204 -25.68 -15.38 15.22
CA LYS A 204 -27.12 -15.64 15.30
C LYS A 204 -27.87 -14.42 15.80
N GLY A 205 -29.13 -14.26 15.38
CA GLY A 205 -29.98 -13.16 15.83
C GLY A 205 -29.58 -11.76 15.33
N ILE A 206 -28.60 -11.67 14.45
CA ILE A 206 -28.17 -10.42 13.79
C ILE A 206 -28.92 -10.26 12.48
N SER A 207 -29.42 -9.06 12.21
CA SER A 207 -30.17 -8.81 10.98
C SER A 207 -29.26 -8.86 9.74
N PRO A 208 -29.77 -9.26 8.56
CA PRO A 208 -28.98 -9.22 7.33
C PRO A 208 -28.42 -7.83 7.03
N GLY A 209 -29.18 -6.76 7.27
CA GLY A 209 -28.75 -5.38 7.06
C GLY A 209 -27.55 -5.00 7.92
N GLU A 210 -27.52 -5.44 9.17
CA GLU A 210 -26.40 -5.22 10.10
C GLU A 210 -25.15 -5.99 9.67
N LYS A 211 -25.28 -7.27 9.28
CA LYS A 211 -24.16 -8.02 8.70
C LYS A 211 -23.60 -7.36 7.44
N PHE A 212 -24.46 -6.84 6.57
CA PHE A 212 -24.02 -6.11 5.37
C PHE A 212 -23.29 -4.81 5.71
N ALA A 213 -23.81 -4.03 6.66
CA ALA A 213 -23.20 -2.78 7.09
C ALA A 213 -21.81 -3.02 7.72
N GLU A 214 -21.68 -4.03 8.59
CA GLU A 214 -20.38 -4.40 9.15
C GLU A 214 -19.42 -4.94 8.10
N ALA A 215 -19.91 -5.73 7.12
CA ALA A 215 -19.07 -6.22 6.03
C ALA A 215 -18.53 -5.07 5.15
N ASP A 216 -19.37 -4.08 4.85
CA ASP A 216 -18.97 -2.88 4.14
C ASP A 216 -17.98 -2.04 4.98
N LEU A 217 -18.21 -1.93 6.29
CA LEU A 217 -17.34 -1.19 7.21
C LEU A 217 -15.93 -1.80 7.29
N LEU A 218 -15.84 -3.12 7.49
CA LEU A 218 -14.58 -3.84 7.64
C LEU A 218 -13.80 -3.92 6.33
N GLY A 219 -14.48 -3.93 5.18
CA GLY A 219 -13.84 -3.66 3.90
C GLY A 219 -13.13 -4.82 3.22
N MET A 220 -13.45 -6.07 3.57
CA MET A 220 -12.83 -7.23 2.94
C MET A 220 -13.07 -7.22 1.42
N PRO A 221 -12.09 -7.59 0.58
CA PRO A 221 -12.18 -7.44 -0.88
C PRO A 221 -13.41 -8.11 -1.50
N TYR A 222 -13.79 -9.29 -1.01
CA TYR A 222 -14.94 -10.04 -1.48
C TYR A 222 -15.93 -10.28 -0.35
N ARG A 223 -17.20 -9.97 -0.60
CA ARG A 223 -18.33 -10.42 0.22
C ARG A 223 -18.99 -11.61 -0.45
N VAL A 224 -19.13 -12.70 0.30
CA VAL A 224 -19.79 -13.93 -0.15
C VAL A 224 -21.00 -14.18 0.73
N VAL A 225 -22.15 -14.48 0.14
CA VAL A 225 -23.41 -14.60 0.86
C VAL A 225 -24.07 -15.94 0.57
N ILE A 226 -24.46 -16.63 1.65
CA ILE A 226 -25.25 -17.86 1.61
C ILE A 226 -26.61 -17.56 2.25
N SER A 227 -27.69 -17.78 1.51
CA SER A 227 -29.05 -17.55 1.98
C SER A 227 -30.02 -18.58 1.40
N ALA A 228 -31.20 -18.71 2.01
CA ALA A 228 -32.28 -19.53 1.46
C ALA A 228 -32.67 -19.11 0.03
N ARG A 229 -32.51 -17.83 -0.32
CA ARG A 229 -32.74 -17.32 -1.68
C ARG A 229 -31.65 -17.77 -2.63
N SER A 230 -30.38 -17.56 -2.26
CA SER A 230 -29.25 -17.88 -3.15
C SER A 230 -29.19 -19.39 -3.45
N MET A 231 -29.50 -20.23 -2.46
CA MET A 231 -29.54 -21.68 -2.64
C MET A 231 -30.64 -22.18 -3.58
N LYS A 232 -31.74 -21.42 -3.79
CA LYS A 232 -32.80 -21.83 -4.74
C LYS A 232 -32.34 -21.76 -6.19
N ASP A 233 -31.42 -20.85 -6.49
CA ASP A 233 -30.86 -20.66 -7.83
C ASP A 233 -29.47 -21.34 -7.95
N ASN A 234 -29.21 -22.34 -7.10
CA ASN A 234 -27.94 -23.07 -6.99
C ASN A 234 -26.70 -22.16 -6.80
N GLY A 235 -26.95 -20.99 -6.19
CA GLY A 235 -26.07 -19.85 -6.22
C GLY A 235 -25.46 -19.49 -4.88
N ILE A 236 -24.18 -19.18 -4.92
CA ILE A 236 -23.46 -18.40 -3.93
C ILE A 236 -23.42 -16.97 -4.48
N GLU A 237 -23.86 -15.97 -3.72
CA GLU A 237 -23.71 -14.59 -4.17
C GLU A 237 -22.32 -14.08 -3.80
N ILE A 238 -21.59 -13.53 -4.78
CA ILE A 238 -20.29 -12.89 -4.58
C ILE A 238 -20.33 -11.46 -5.11
N LYS A 239 -19.68 -10.55 -4.37
CA LYS A 239 -19.57 -9.15 -4.72
C LYS A 239 -18.20 -8.61 -4.30
N LYS A 240 -17.53 -7.81 -5.15
CA LYS A 240 -16.36 -7.03 -4.70
C LYS A 240 -16.78 -5.84 -3.85
N ARG A 241 -15.98 -5.47 -2.83
CA ARG A 241 -16.29 -4.37 -1.91
C ARG A 241 -16.54 -3.03 -2.62
N ASN A 242 -15.87 -2.78 -3.74
CA ASN A 242 -15.97 -1.56 -4.52
C ASN A 242 -16.99 -1.63 -5.68
N GLU A 243 -17.70 -2.74 -5.86
CA GLU A 243 -18.74 -2.87 -6.87
C GLU A 243 -20.12 -2.53 -6.27
N GLU A 244 -21.10 -2.20 -7.12
CA GLU A 244 -22.48 -2.00 -6.65
C GLU A 244 -23.26 -3.31 -6.60
N LYS A 245 -23.12 -4.13 -7.65
CA LYS A 245 -23.90 -5.35 -7.88
C LYS A 245 -23.04 -6.60 -7.65
N GLY A 246 -23.63 -7.59 -6.98
CA GLY A 246 -23.07 -8.93 -6.91
C GLY A 246 -23.53 -9.79 -8.09
N GLN A 247 -22.95 -10.98 -8.18
CA GLN A 247 -23.34 -12.03 -9.11
C GLN A 247 -23.59 -13.34 -8.36
N SER A 248 -24.55 -14.13 -8.86
CA SER A 248 -24.79 -15.49 -8.37
C SER A 248 -23.90 -16.45 -9.14
N VAL A 249 -23.11 -17.25 -8.42
CA VAL A 249 -22.12 -18.17 -8.97
C VAL A 249 -22.23 -19.54 -8.33
N SER A 250 -21.82 -20.57 -9.07
CA SER A 250 -21.58 -21.89 -8.48
C SER A 250 -20.35 -21.88 -7.57
N LEU A 251 -20.19 -22.90 -6.72
CA LEU A 251 -18.98 -23.08 -5.90
C LEU A 251 -17.71 -23.20 -6.76
N GLU A 252 -17.81 -23.84 -7.92
CA GLU A 252 -16.67 -23.97 -8.84
C GLU A 252 -16.24 -22.61 -9.41
N GLU A 253 -17.21 -21.79 -9.82
CA GLU A 253 -16.96 -20.44 -10.31
C GLU A 253 -16.44 -19.51 -9.21
N LEU A 254 -16.97 -19.62 -7.98
CA LEU A 254 -16.44 -18.91 -6.82
C LEU A 254 -14.95 -19.19 -6.63
N LEU A 255 -14.56 -20.47 -6.67
CA LEU A 255 -13.16 -20.87 -6.54
C LEU A 255 -12.30 -20.31 -7.68
N LYS A 256 -12.80 -20.31 -8.92
CA LYS A 256 -12.09 -19.72 -10.07
C LYS A 256 -11.89 -18.21 -9.91
N LEU A 257 -12.92 -17.49 -9.46
CA LEU A 257 -12.85 -16.05 -9.22
C LEU A 257 -11.85 -15.71 -8.12
N LEU A 258 -11.81 -16.50 -7.05
CA LEU A 258 -10.92 -16.25 -5.90
C LEU A 258 -9.49 -16.78 -6.09
N ALA A 259 -9.25 -17.71 -7.02
CA ALA A 259 -7.93 -18.26 -7.33
C ALA A 259 -7.04 -17.28 -8.12
N SER A 260 -7.64 -16.30 -8.81
CA SER A 260 -6.92 -15.32 -9.61
C SER A 260 -6.41 -14.21 -8.69
N ASN A 261 -5.10 -14.23 -8.35
CA ASN A 261 -4.26 -13.09 -7.90
C ASN A 261 -3.04 -13.58 -7.07
N HIS A 262 -2.21 -14.44 -7.66
CA HIS A 262 -0.83 -14.65 -7.21
C HIS A 262 0.14 -14.24 -8.31
#